data_AF-A0A9Q3UPS2-F1
#
_entry.id   AF-A0A9Q3UPS2-F1
#
_cell.length_a   1.000
_cell.length_b   1.000
_cell.length_c   1.000
_cell.angle_alpha   90.00
_cell.angle_beta   90.00
_cell.angle_gamma   90.00
#
_symmetry.space_group_name_H-M   'P 1'
#
loop_
_entity.id
_entity.type
_entity.pdbx_description
1 polymer ?
#
loop_
_entity_poly.entity_id
_entity_poly.type
_entity_poly.pdbx_seq_one_letter_code
_entity_poly.pdbx_strand_id
1 'polypeptide(L)' 'MIGFTFLSKRFDSSNPDDVDAIADPYGVFADDVRAFIDEARRHGEVDKLSHQEVHRLIASELALPVPDAGVAL' A
#
# COMPACT_ATOMS: atom_id res chain seq x y z
N MET A 1 11.81 28.42 -7.89
CA MET A 1 11.28 27.32 -8.72
C MET A 1 11.48 26.04 -7.90
N ILE A 2 10.47 25.62 -7.14
CA ILE A 2 10.58 24.41 -6.30
C ILE A 2 10.15 23.25 -7.18
N GLY A 3 11.12 22.48 -7.66
CA GLY A 3 10.85 21.27 -8.42
C GLY A 3 10.37 20.18 -7.48
N PHE A 4 9.05 20.04 -7.34
CA PHE A 4 8.47 18.83 -6.81
C PHE A 4 8.51 17.78 -7.92
N THR A 5 9.61 17.03 -7.98
CA THR A 5 9.64 15.78 -8.72
C THR A 5 8.69 14.83 -7.99
N PHE A 6 7.40 14.86 -8.34
CA PHE A 6 6.46 13.77 -8.05
C PHE A 6 6.90 12.58 -8.92
N LEU A 7 8.01 11.96 -8.53
CA LEU A 7 8.34 10.61 -8.97
C LEU A 7 7.25 9.75 -8.34
N SER A 8 6.17 9.49 -9.07
CA SER A 8 5.11 8.55 -8.69
C SER A 8 5.78 7.21 -8.43
N LYS A 9 6.21 6.98 -7.18
CA LYS A 9 6.91 5.79 -6.75
C LYS A 9 5.86 4.69 -6.85
N ARG A 10 5.94 3.88 -7.91
CA ARG A 10 5.10 2.69 -8.05
C ARG A 10 5.32 1.83 -6.82
N PHE A 11 4.27 1.19 -6.34
CA PHE A 11 4.41 0.23 -5.26
C PHE A 11 5.26 -0.94 -5.75
N ASP A 12 6.31 -1.28 -5.01
CA ASP A 12 7.13 -2.45 -5.29
C ASP A 12 6.85 -3.51 -4.22
N SER A 13 6.16 -4.58 -4.63
CA SER A 13 5.75 -5.65 -3.70
C SER A 13 6.92 -6.52 -3.24
N SER A 14 8.07 -6.40 -3.90
CA SER A 14 9.30 -7.12 -3.57
C SER A 14 10.18 -6.37 -2.56
N ASN A 15 9.94 -5.07 -2.38
CA ASN A 15 10.67 -4.22 -1.47
C ASN A 15 10.00 -4.22 -0.08
N PRO A 16 10.62 -4.79 0.97
CA PRO A 16 10.02 -4.88 2.29
C PRO A 16 9.69 -3.50 2.88
N ASP A 17 10.47 -2.45 2.61
CA ASP A 17 10.18 -1.09 3.08
C ASP A 17 8.89 -0.51 2.48
N ASP A 18 8.59 -0.83 1.22
CA ASP A 18 7.37 -0.38 0.55
C ASP A 18 6.14 -1.14 1.08
N VAL A 19 6.29 -2.44 1.34
CA VAL A 19 5.25 -3.26 1.98
C VAL A 19 4.97 -2.77 3.40
N ASP A 20 6.02 -2.45 4.16
CA ASP A 20 5.89 -1.93 5.52
C ASP A 20 5.18 -0.58 5.54
N ALA A 21 5.53 0.33 4.61
CA ALA A 21 4.87 1.62 4.48
C ALA A 21 3.36 1.51 4.15
N ILE A 22 2.95 0.46 3.44
CA ILE A 22 1.53 0.18 3.19
C ILE A 22 0.85 -0.47 4.39
N ALA A 23 1.52 -1.37 5.10
CA ALA A 23 0.95 -2.16 6.19
C ALA A 23 0.87 -1.38 7.52
N ASP A 24 1.86 -0.55 7.83
CA ASP A 24 1.97 0.22 9.07
C ASP A 24 0.71 1.06 9.41
N PRO A 25 0.09 1.78 8.45
CA PRO A 25 -1.15 2.53 8.70
C PRO A 25 -2.35 1.67 9.13
N TYR A 26 -2.33 0.35 8.87
CA TYR A 26 -3.42 -0.56 9.25
C TYR A 26 -3.24 -1.13 10.67
N GLY A 27 -2.13 -0.84 11.35
CA GLY A 27 -1.90 -1.18 12.76
C GLY A 27 -2.09 -2.67 13.04
N VAL A 28 -3.16 -3.02 13.79
CA VAL A 28 -3.46 -4.42 14.16
C VAL A 28 -3.70 -5.35 12.96
N PHE A 29 -4.07 -4.79 11.80
CA PHE A 29 -4.30 -5.54 10.57
C PHE A 29 -3.06 -5.58 9.66
N ALA A 30 -1.92 -5.02 10.10
CA ALA A 30 -0.70 -4.98 9.29
C ALA A 30 -0.23 -6.37 8.84
N ASP A 31 -0.45 -7.41 9.66
CA ASP A 31 -0.09 -8.79 9.32
C ASP A 31 -0.98 -9.34 8.18
N ASP A 32 -2.30 -9.12 8.26
CA ASP A 32 -3.25 -9.48 7.20
C ASP A 32 -2.94 -8.73 5.88
N VAL A 33 -2.56 -7.46 5.98
CA VAL A 33 -2.16 -6.65 4.83
C VAL A 33 -0.90 -7.19 4.17
N ARG A 34 0.12 -7.55 4.96
CA ARG A 34 1.35 -8.19 4.45
C ARG A 34 1.05 -9.52 3.76
N ALA A 35 0.18 -10.35 4.35
CA ALA A 35 -0.23 -11.61 3.76
C ALA A 35 -0.98 -11.41 2.42
N PHE A 36 -1.87 -10.41 2.36
CA PHE A 36 -2.57 -10.05 1.14
C PHE A 36 -1.61 -9.58 0.04
N ILE A 37 -0.65 -8.72 0.36
CA ILE A 37 0.37 -8.24 -0.59
C ILE A 37 1.24 -9.39 -1.11
N ASP A 38 1.64 -10.33 -0.25
CA ASP A 38 2.41 -11.51 -0.68
C ASP A 38 1.63 -12.38 -1.66
N GLU A 39 0.33 -12.60 -1.43
CA GLU A 39 -0.53 -13.31 -2.37
C GLU A 39 -0.68 -12.52 -3.68
N ALA A 40 -1.03 -11.24 -3.60
CA ALA A 40 -1.25 -10.39 -4.77
C ALA A 40 0.03 -10.22 -5.63
N ARG A 41 1.22 -10.28 -5.00
CA ARG A 41 2.51 -10.33 -5.68
C ARG A 41 2.65 -11.56 -6.57
N ARG A 42 2.20 -12.74 -6.13
CA ARG A 42 2.26 -13.97 -6.95
C ARG A 42 1.45 -13.86 -8.24
N HIS A 43 0.43 -13.00 -8.23
CA HIS A 43 -0.40 -12.69 -9.40
C HIS A 43 0.16 -11.54 -10.26
N GLY A 44 1.15 -10.78 -9.76
CA GLY A 44 1.82 -9.70 -10.50
C GLY A 44 0.94 -8.48 -10.78
N GLU A 45 -0.15 -8.31 -10.03
CA GLU A 45 -1.11 -7.22 -10.23
C GLU A 45 -0.75 -5.96 -9.44
N VAL A 46 -0.15 -6.11 -8.25
CA VAL A 46 0.12 -4.99 -7.33
C VAL A 46 1.30 -4.11 -7.72
N ASP A 47 2.33 -4.63 -8.40
CA ASP A 47 3.51 -3.85 -8.83
C ASP A 47 3.21 -2.80 -9.93
N LYS A 48 2.03 -2.87 -10.53
CA LYS A 48 1.57 -1.89 -11.54
C LYS A 48 0.81 -0.73 -10.90
N LEU A 49 0.42 -0.87 -9.64
CA LEU A 49 -0.43 0.05 -8.92
C LEU A 49 0.39 1.11 -8.18
N SER A 50 -0.21 2.27 -7.97
CA SER A 50 0.30 3.27 -7.03
C SER A 50 -0.01 2.86 -5.58
N HIS A 51 0.72 3.42 -4.60
CA HIS A 51 0.42 3.17 -3.18
C HIS A 51 -1.05 3.41 -2.81
N GLN A 52 -1.66 4.47 -3.36
CA GLN A 52 -3.08 4.76 -3.11
C GLN A 52 -4.02 3.69 -3.67
N GLU A 53 -3.72 3.15 -4.86
CA GLU A 53 -4.51 2.06 -5.45
C GLU A 53 -4.37 0.77 -4.65
N VAL A 54 -3.16 0.49 -4.16
CA VAL A 54 -2.89 -0.65 -3.27
C VAL A 54 -3.69 -0.51 -1.96
N HIS A 55 -3.68 0.68 -1.33
CA HIS A 55 -4.50 0.94 -0.15
C HIS A 55 -6.00 0.74 -0.39
N ARG A 56 -6.53 1.19 -1.54
CA ARG A 56 -7.93 0.99 -1.89
C ARG A 56 -8.26 -0.49 -2.12
N LEU A 57 -7.37 -1.22 -2.78
CA LEU A 57 -7.52 -2.65 -3.02
C LEU A 57 -7.57 -3.41 -1.69
N ILE A 58 -6.58 -3.19 -0.82
CA ILE A 58 -6.50 -3.80 0.51
C ILE A 58 -7.74 -3.47 1.34
N ALA A 59 -8.13 -2.19 1.39
CA ALA A 59 -9.30 -1.75 2.13
C ALA A 59 -10.59 -2.41 1.62
N SER A 60 -10.73 -2.56 0.30
CA SER A 60 -11.88 -3.23 -0.30
C SER A 60 -11.90 -4.73 0.00
N GLU A 61 -10.76 -5.43 -0.20
CA GLU A 61 -10.67 -6.89 -0.07
C GLU A 61 -10.72 -7.35 1.39
N LEU A 62 -10.09 -6.61 2.30
CA LEU A 62 -10.09 -6.91 3.74
C LEU A 62 -11.25 -6.24 4.48
N ALA A 63 -12.14 -5.51 3.78
CA ALA A 63 -13.20 -4.70 4.37
C ALA A 63 -12.71 -3.74 5.47
N LEU A 64 -11.50 -3.20 5.30
CA LEU A 64 -10.83 -2.28 6.22
C LEU A 64 -11.08 -0.83 5.81
N PRO A 65 -11.01 0.13 6.77
CA PRO A 65 -10.99 1.54 6.42
C PRO A 65 -9.75 1.84 5.57
N VAL A 66 -9.91 2.62 4.50
CA VAL A 66 -8.77 3.17 3.75
C VAL A 66 -8.04 4.13 4.70
N PRO A 67 -6.75 3.91 5.00
CA PRO A 67 -5.95 4.89 5.71
C PRO A 67 -5.77 6.08 4.77
N ASP A 68 -6.62 7.09 4.93
CA ASP A 68 -6.53 8.31 4.13
C ASP A 68 -5.22 9.01 4.49
N ALA A 69 -4.36 9.18 3.50
CA ALA A 69 -3.04 9.77 3.63
C ALA A 69 -3.15 11.25 4.06
N GLY A 70 -3.35 11.50 5.36
CA GLY A 70 -3.31 12.86 5.91
C GLY A 70 -4.30 13.23 7.01
N VAL A 71 -5.05 12.32 7.63
CA VAL A 71 -5.79 12.66 8.86
C VAL A 71 -5.29 11.80 10.02
N ALA A 72 -4.24 12.28 10.67
CA ALA A 72 -3.93 11.90 12.05
C ALA A 72 -5.15 12.26 12.93
N LEU A 73 -5.73 11.24 13.58
CA LEU A 73 -6.49 11.44 14.81
C LEU A 73 -5.52 11.56 15.98
#